data_AF-K0IFD6-F1
#
_entry.id   AF-K0IFD6-F1
#
_cell.length_a   1.000
_cell.length_b   1.000
_cell.length_c   1.000
_cell.angle_alpha   90.00
_cell.angle_beta   90.00
_cell.angle_gamma   90.00
#
_symmetry.space_group_name_H-M   'P 1'
#
loop_
_entity.id
_entity.type
_entity.pdbx_description
1 polymer ?
#
loop_
_entity_poly.entity_id
_entity_poly.type
_entity_poly.pdbx_seq_one_letter_code
_entity_poly.pdbx_strand_id
1 'polypeptide(L)'
;MRLAFIVAAAVGIVAVALIAMFASALPTKDYDLSVDALKDEQSLYTNSRVIVKNIGRLPLTNVLVDYGGGQKEPVIPVLQPGKTMNFSPPEGVQLDRVTVTAEPGIEIVQPYRSPIKLPGMIGS
;
A
#
# COMPACT_ATOMS: atom_id res chain seq x y z
N MET A 1 34.90 4.18 -37.42
CA MET A 1 34.89 5.05 -36.20
C MET A 1 33.51 5.61 -35.87
N ARG A 2 32.78 6.26 -36.81
CA ARG A 2 31.45 6.84 -36.52
C ARG A 2 30.40 5.83 -36.03
N LEU A 3 30.31 4.66 -36.64
CA LEU A 3 29.35 3.61 -36.25
C LEU A 3 29.60 3.08 -34.83
N ALA A 4 30.87 2.84 -34.48
CA ALA A 4 31.26 2.38 -33.14
C ALA A 4 30.92 3.42 -32.05
N PHE A 5 31.09 4.71 -32.35
CA PHE A 5 30.68 5.80 -31.45
C PHE A 5 29.15 5.84 -31.25
N ILE A 6 28.37 5.65 -32.31
CA ILE A 6 26.90 5.62 -32.23
C ILE A 6 26.41 4.42 -31.40
N VAL A 7 27.00 3.24 -31.63
CA VAL A 7 26.64 2.04 -30.85
C VAL A 7 27.02 2.21 -29.39
N ALA A 8 28.23 2.73 -29.08
CA ALA A 8 28.65 2.98 -27.71
C ALA A 8 27.74 3.99 -27.00
N ALA A 9 27.33 5.06 -27.69
CA ALA A 9 26.39 6.05 -27.16
C ALA A 9 25.00 5.44 -26.90
N ALA A 10 24.48 4.63 -27.83
CA ALA A 10 23.19 3.96 -27.67
C ALA A 10 23.20 2.98 -26.48
N VAL A 11 24.26 2.17 -26.35
CA VAL A 11 24.44 1.27 -25.19
C VAL A 11 24.52 2.07 -23.89
N GLY A 12 25.24 3.19 -23.88
CA GLY A 12 25.32 4.08 -22.71
C GLY A 12 23.96 4.62 -22.29
N ILE A 13 23.14 5.09 -23.24
CA ILE A 13 21.79 5.61 -22.96
C ILE A 13 20.89 4.53 -22.38
N VAL A 14 20.89 3.32 -22.98
CA VAL A 14 20.09 2.20 -22.48
C VAL A 14 20.52 1.80 -21.07
N ALA A 15 21.83 1.72 -20.81
CA ALA A 15 22.34 1.41 -19.47
C ALA A 15 21.91 2.44 -18.42
N VAL A 16 22.00 3.74 -18.73
CA VAL A 16 21.56 4.81 -17.83
C VAL A 16 20.05 4.74 -17.58
N ALA A 17 19.25 4.50 -18.62
CA ALA A 17 17.79 4.38 -18.50
C ALA A 17 17.39 3.20 -17.58
N LEU A 18 18.07 2.05 -17.73
CA LEU A 18 17.84 0.89 -16.86
C LEU A 18 18.21 1.19 -15.41
N ILE A 19 19.37 1.79 -15.15
CA ILE A 19 19.80 2.16 -13.79
C ILE A 19 18.79 3.12 -13.14
N ALA A 20 18.35 4.14 -13.88
CA ALA A 20 17.35 5.10 -13.39
C ALA A 20 16.01 4.42 -13.08
N MET A 21 15.56 3.48 -13.92
CA MET A 21 14.34 2.71 -13.69
C MET A 21 14.45 1.88 -12.40
N PHE A 22 15.55 1.16 -12.18
CA PHE A 22 15.75 0.37 -10.96
C PHE A 22 15.89 1.25 -9.71
N ALA A 23 16.60 2.38 -9.81
CA ALA A 23 16.76 3.31 -8.70
C ALA A 23 15.42 3.91 -8.26
N SER A 24 14.50 4.17 -9.19
CA SER A 24 13.16 4.71 -8.90
C SER A 24 12.24 3.74 -8.15
N ALA A 25 12.52 2.43 -8.21
CA ALA A 25 11.74 1.41 -7.51
C ALA A 25 12.18 1.20 -6.05
N LEU A 26 13.32 1.77 -5.64
CA LEU A 26 13.81 1.68 -4.28
C LEU A 26 13.02 2.65 -3.38
N PRO A 27 12.60 2.20 -2.18
CA PRO A 27 12.04 3.10 -1.17
C PRO A 27 12.96 4.30 -0.96
N THR A 28 12.41 5.51 -0.92
CA THR A 28 13.20 6.74 -0.70
C THR A 28 13.24 7.17 0.75
N LYS A 29 12.30 6.68 1.57
CA LYS A 29 12.17 6.98 3.00
C LYS A 29 12.56 5.79 3.87
N ASP A 30 13.14 6.08 5.03
CA ASP A 30 13.51 5.04 6.01
C ASP A 30 12.28 4.38 6.61
N TYR A 31 11.29 5.18 7.01
CA TYR A 31 10.01 4.73 7.55
C TYR A 31 8.87 5.24 6.66
N ASP A 32 8.07 4.33 6.13
CA ASP A 32 6.90 4.68 5.33
C ASP A 32 5.90 3.52 5.31
N LEU A 33 4.62 3.87 5.24
CA LEU A 33 3.52 2.91 5.32
C LEU A 33 2.50 3.21 4.23
N SER A 34 1.97 2.16 3.63
CA SER A 34 0.86 2.24 2.68
C SER A 34 -0.35 1.53 3.27
N VAL A 35 -1.50 2.20 3.20
CA VAL A 35 -2.79 1.68 3.66
C VAL A 35 -3.77 1.74 2.50
N ASP A 36 -4.37 0.60 2.19
CA ASP A 36 -5.45 0.49 1.21
C ASP A 36 -6.69 -0.09 1.89
N ALA A 37 -7.72 0.74 2.02
CA ALA A 37 -9.00 0.38 2.62
C ALA A 37 -10.08 0.30 1.54
N LEU A 38 -10.73 -0.85 1.43
CA LEU A 38 -11.77 -1.10 0.43
C LEU A 38 -13.04 -1.63 1.09
N LYS A 39 -14.17 -1.09 0.65
CA LYS A 39 -15.52 -1.46 1.07
C LYS A 39 -16.34 -1.76 -0.19
N ASP A 40 -16.75 -3.02 -0.33
CA ASP A 40 -17.61 -3.51 -1.39
C ASP A 40 -19.01 -3.79 -0.82
N GLU A 41 -19.94 -2.88 -1.10
CA GLU A 41 -21.34 -3.03 -0.71
C GLU A 41 -22.06 -3.88 -1.75
N GLN A 42 -22.43 -5.10 -1.36
CA GLN A 42 -23.31 -5.97 -2.13
C GLN A 42 -24.73 -5.91 -1.55
N SER A 43 -25.71 -6.35 -2.35
CA SER A 43 -27.14 -6.30 -1.98
C SER A 43 -27.47 -6.94 -0.62
N LEU A 44 -26.70 -7.95 -0.19
CA LEU A 44 -26.97 -8.71 1.04
C LEU A 44 -25.85 -8.62 2.09
N TYR A 45 -24.65 -8.17 1.72
CA TYR A 45 -23.47 -8.16 2.60
C TYR A 45 -22.54 -7.01 2.22
N THR A 46 -21.81 -6.49 3.20
CA THR A 46 -20.70 -5.56 2.94
C THR A 46 -19.40 -6.30 3.16
N ASN A 47 -18.63 -6.51 2.08
CA ASN A 47 -17.29 -7.04 2.19
C ASN A 47 -16.31 -5.89 2.40
N SER A 48 -15.45 -5.97 3.40
CA SER A 48 -14.44 -4.94 3.64
C SER A 48 -13.08 -5.56 3.86
N ARG A 49 -12.04 -4.85 3.40
CA ARG A 49 -10.66 -5.25 3.60
C ARG A 49 -9.79 -4.03 3.83
N VAL A 50 -8.79 -4.20 4.68
CA VAL A 50 -7.72 -3.22 4.90
C VAL A 50 -6.40 -3.92 4.64
N ILE A 51 -5.60 -3.35 3.73
CA ILE A 51 -4.27 -3.84 3.38
C ILE A 51 -3.27 -2.83 3.90
N VAL A 52 -2.35 -3.29 4.75
CA VAL A 52 -1.29 -2.48 5.35
C VAL A 52 0.05 -3.01 4.87
N LYS A 53 0.89 -2.14 4.32
CA LYS A 53 2.21 -2.50 3.78
C LYS A 53 3.29 -1.55 4.26
N ASN A 54 4.38 -2.10 4.78
CA ASN A 54 5.59 -1.31 5.00
C ASN A 54 6.29 -1.07 3.65
N ILE A 55 6.32 0.18 3.23
CA ILE A 55 6.98 0.63 1.98
C ILE A 55 8.28 1.39 2.25
N GLY A 56 8.71 1.50 3.50
CA GLY A 56 9.99 2.07 3.91
C GLY A 56 11.16 1.08 3.81
N ARG A 57 12.35 1.55 4.17
CA ARG A 57 13.59 0.74 4.21
C ARG A 57 13.79 0.00 5.53
N LEU A 58 13.19 0.49 6.61
CA LEU A 58 13.37 -0.02 7.97
C LEU A 58 12.09 -0.67 8.52
N PRO A 59 12.22 -1.61 9.47
CA PRO A 59 11.06 -2.19 10.14
C PRO A 59 10.25 -1.13 10.88
N LEU A 60 8.92 -1.25 10.78
CA LEU A 60 7.98 -0.49 11.60
C LEU A 60 7.64 -1.30 12.84
N THR A 61 7.40 -0.62 13.95
CA THR A 61 7.02 -1.28 15.21
C THR A 61 5.69 -0.77 15.73
N ASN A 62 5.04 -1.53 16.62
CA ASN A 62 3.77 -1.15 17.25
C ASN A 62 2.70 -0.71 16.24
N VAL A 63 2.56 -1.46 15.14
CA VAL A 63 1.57 -1.13 14.11
C VAL A 63 0.18 -1.46 14.65
N LEU A 64 -0.71 -0.47 14.66
CA LEU A 64 -2.07 -0.57 15.15
C LEU A 64 -3.03 -0.17 14.03
N VAL A 65 -4.03 -1.02 13.78
CA VAL A 65 -5.12 -0.75 12.83
C VAL A 65 -6.39 -0.46 13.63
N ASP A 66 -6.93 0.74 13.47
CA ASP A 66 -8.14 1.22 14.13
C ASP A 66 -9.22 1.52 13.08
N TYR A 67 -10.31 0.76 13.13
CA TYR A 67 -11.43 0.89 12.21
C TYR A 67 -12.44 1.96 12.65
N GLY A 68 -12.26 2.57 13.82
CA GLY A 68 -13.22 3.43 14.47
C GLY A 68 -14.22 2.66 15.35
N GLY A 69 -14.98 3.40 16.18
CA GLY A 69 -15.99 2.79 17.07
C GLY A 69 -15.42 1.86 18.13
N GLY A 70 -14.12 1.97 18.45
CA GLY A 70 -13.43 1.10 19.41
C GLY A 70 -13.00 -0.26 18.85
N GLN A 71 -13.22 -0.53 17.56
CA GLN A 71 -12.82 -1.79 16.92
C GLN A 71 -11.41 -1.66 16.35
N LYS A 72 -10.51 -2.50 16.86
CA LYS A 72 -9.07 -2.47 16.57
C LYS A 72 -8.53 -3.87 16.39
N GLU A 73 -7.53 -4.00 15.54
CA GLU A 73 -6.72 -5.22 15.50
C GLU A 73 -5.76 -5.31 16.69
N PRO A 74 -5.31 -6.52 17.05
CA PRO A 74 -4.16 -6.67 17.94
C PRO A 74 -2.94 -5.94 17.40
N VAL A 75 -2.18 -5.30 18.30
CA VAL A 75 -0.95 -4.59 17.93
C VAL A 75 0.03 -5.55 17.29
N ILE A 76 0.53 -5.17 16.12
CA ILE A 76 1.57 -5.93 15.42
C ILE A 76 2.91 -5.39 15.92
N PRO A 77 3.73 -6.23 16.59
CA PRO A 77 4.95 -5.75 17.23
C PRO A 77 5.98 -5.24 16.21
N VAL A 78 6.11 -5.93 15.07
CA VAL A 78 7.06 -5.57 14.01
C VAL A 78 6.47 -5.87 12.63
N LEU A 79 6.55 -4.92 11.71
CA LEU A 79 6.23 -5.07 10.29
C LEU A 79 7.49 -4.80 9.45
N GLN A 80 8.05 -5.86 8.86
CA GLN A 80 9.29 -5.79 8.08
C GLN A 80 9.12 -5.02 6.76
N PRO A 81 10.19 -4.38 6.23
CA PRO A 81 10.17 -3.73 4.91
C PRO A 81 9.61 -4.63 3.82
N GLY A 82 8.71 -4.10 2.99
CA GLY A 82 8.06 -4.84 1.90
C GLY A 82 6.96 -5.82 2.33
N LYS A 83 6.82 -6.10 3.64
CA LYS A 83 5.77 -6.99 4.15
C LYS A 83 4.40 -6.33 4.04
N THR A 84 3.43 -7.13 3.62
CA THR A 84 2.01 -6.76 3.52
C THR A 84 1.19 -7.62 4.47
N MET A 85 0.21 -7.01 5.13
CA MET A 85 -0.79 -7.67 5.96
C MET A 85 -2.19 -7.26 5.52
N ASN A 86 -3.10 -8.24 5.50
CA ASN A 86 -4.49 -8.05 5.10
C ASN A 86 -5.38 -8.30 6.31
N PHE A 87 -6.31 -7.39 6.55
CA PHE A 87 -7.27 -7.47 7.63
C PHE A 87 -8.69 -7.37 7.09
N SER A 88 -9.59 -8.02 7.81
CA SER A 88 -11.03 -8.01 7.53
C SER A 88 -11.71 -7.32 8.71
N PRO A 89 -12.15 -6.06 8.57
CA PRO A 89 -12.88 -5.38 9.61
C PRO A 89 -14.10 -6.20 10.08
N PRO A 90 -14.42 -6.18 11.39
CA PRO A 90 -15.60 -6.85 11.91
C PRO A 90 -16.91 -6.30 11.30
N GLU A 91 -17.96 -7.11 11.32
CA GLU A 91 -19.30 -6.65 10.93
C GLU A 91 -19.83 -5.58 11.90
N GLY A 92 -20.62 -4.64 11.38
CA GLY A 92 -21.25 -3.58 12.18
C GLY A 92 -20.38 -2.35 12.46
N VAL A 93 -19.13 -2.32 11.97
CA VAL A 93 -18.29 -1.13 12.05
C VAL A 93 -18.72 -0.08 11.03
N GLN A 94 -18.65 1.20 11.40
CA GLN A 94 -18.80 2.31 10.48
C GLN A 94 -17.54 2.40 9.61
N LEU A 95 -17.59 1.76 8.44
CA LEU A 95 -16.50 1.68 7.45
C LEU A 95 -16.30 3.00 6.70
N ASP A 96 -16.16 4.12 7.43
CA ASP A 96 -15.93 5.44 6.86
C ASP A 96 -14.45 5.67 6.56
N ARG A 97 -13.60 5.35 7.55
CA ARG A 97 -12.15 5.49 7.47
C ARG A 97 -11.47 4.50 8.39
N VAL A 98 -10.24 4.14 8.06
CA VAL A 98 -9.33 3.39 8.92
C VAL A 98 -8.15 4.29 9.30
N THR A 99 -7.73 4.22 10.55
CA THR A 99 -6.53 4.88 11.04
C THR A 99 -5.49 3.82 11.32
N VAL A 100 -4.31 3.96 10.73
CA VAL A 100 -3.19 3.06 10.99
C VAL A 100 -2.04 3.88 11.55
N THR A 101 -1.62 3.51 12.75
CA THR A 101 -0.47 4.12 13.42
C THR A 101 0.68 3.14 13.49
N ALA A 102 1.91 3.64 13.40
CA ALA A 102 3.11 2.84 13.55
C ALA A 102 4.26 3.69 14.09
N GLU A 103 5.21 3.06 14.76
CA GLU A 103 6.44 3.72 15.19
C GLU A 103 7.56 3.54 14.15
N PRO A 104 8.36 4.60 13.88
CA PRO A 104 8.34 5.91 14.55
C PRO A 104 7.36 6.91 13.92
N GLY A 105 6.38 7.40 14.71
CA GLY A 105 5.58 8.59 14.41
C GLY A 105 4.78 8.59 13.10
N ILE A 106 4.38 7.42 12.59
CA ILE A 106 3.51 7.29 11.41
C ILE A 106 2.06 7.27 11.86
N GLU A 107 1.23 8.12 11.26
CA GLU A 107 -0.22 8.07 11.35
C GLU A 107 -0.81 8.28 9.96
N ILE A 108 -1.59 7.32 9.49
CA ILE A 108 -2.28 7.36 8.20
C ILE A 108 -3.76 7.17 8.43
N VAL A 109 -4.54 8.17 8.03
CA VAL A 109 -6.00 8.11 8.00
C VAL A 109 -6.45 7.90 6.56
N GLN A 110 -7.03 6.74 6.28
CA GLN A 110 -7.41 6.34 4.93
C GLN A 110 -8.94 6.14 4.87
N PRO A 111 -9.68 6.86 4.00
CA PRO A 111 -11.08 6.57 3.76
C PRO A 111 -11.25 5.25 3.00
N TYR A 112 -12.34 4.51 3.28
CA TYR A 112 -12.68 3.33 2.51
C TYR A 112 -13.14 3.74 1.11
N ARG A 113 -12.59 3.10 0.08
CA ARG A 113 -13.04 3.27 -1.30
C ARG A 113 -13.89 2.10 -1.76
N SER A 114 -14.80 2.36 -2.69
CA SER A 114 -15.53 1.29 -3.40
C SER A 114 -14.71 0.75 -4.58
N PRO A 115 -14.91 -0.53 -4.96
CA PRO A 115 -14.40 -1.04 -6.22
C PRO A 115 -14.90 -0.23 -7.40
N ILE A 116 -14.08 -0.13 -8.44
CA ILE A 116 -14.53 0.42 -9.72
C ILE A 116 -15.49 -0.60 -10.33
N LYS A 117 -16.76 -0.22 -10.47
CA LYS A 117 -17.77 -1.03 -11.16
C LYS A 117 -17.59 -0.89 -12.67
N LEU A 118 -17.14 -1.93 -13.36
CA LEU A 118 -17.09 -1.94 -14.83
C LEU A 118 -18.46 -2.37 -15.41
N PRO A 119 -18.88 -1.78 -16.55
CA PRO A 119 -20.10 -2.21 -17.23
C PRO A 119 -20.07 -3.72 -17.53
N GLY A 120 -21.13 -4.44 -17.15
CA GLY A 120 -21.26 -5.89 -17.40
C GLY A 120 -20.76 -6.80 -16.26
N MET A 121 -20.23 -6.25 -15.16
CA MET A 121 -19.94 -7.03 -13.96
C MET A 121 -21.23 -7.29 -13.14
N ILE A 122 -21.47 -8.54 -12.73
CA ILE A 122 -22.57 -8.89 -11.82
C ILE A 122 -22.39 -8.12 -10.50
N GLY A 123 -23.43 -7.41 -10.04
CA GLY A 123 -23.45 -6.66 -8.78
C GLY A 123 -23.38 -5.12 -8.92
N SER A 124 -23.51 -4.59 -10.14
CA SER A 124 -23.66 -3.15 -10.37
C SER A 124 -25.04 -2.62 -9.99
#